data_AF-A0A4Y8I8F8-F1
#
_entry.id   AF-A0A4Y8I8F8-F1
#
_cell.length_a   1.000
_cell.length_b   1.000
_cell.length_c   1.000
_cell.angle_alpha   90.00
_cell.angle_beta   90.00
_cell.angle_gamma   90.00
#
_symmetry.space_group_name_H-M   'P 1'
#
loop_
_entity.id
_entity.type
_entity.pdbx_description
1 polymer ?
#
loop_
_entity_poly.entity_id
_entity_poly.type
_entity_poly.pdbx_seq_one_letter_code
_entity_poly.pdbx_strand_id
1 'polypeptide(L)'
;MERRSFILKAGALFSLPLIITEIGCDGYGDSDTTAPDTDTDTSFSITSTSDSGHSHSVTISRSRVDNPPSSDVILTSTNNSGHIHNITLTQSDYESLMNGETIIKTSTNNSGHTHTFSIKVP
;
A
#
# COMPACT_ATOMS: atom_id res chain seq x y z
N MET A 1 -6.68 22.77 11.66
CA MET A 1 -5.45 23.43 11.20
C MET A 1 -5.70 23.87 9.76
N GLU A 2 -6.30 25.06 9.64
CA GLU A 2 -6.45 25.75 8.36
C GLU A 2 -5.05 26.18 7.89
N ARG A 3 -4.72 26.00 6.61
CA ARG A 3 -4.16 26.99 5.66
C ARG A 3 -3.66 26.26 4.40
N ARG A 4 -4.56 26.12 3.43
CA ARG A 4 -4.27 25.76 2.04
C ARG A 4 -3.30 26.78 1.44
N SER A 5 -2.27 26.34 0.71
CA SER A 5 -1.49 27.21 -0.17
C SER A 5 -1.32 26.55 -1.53
N PHE A 6 -2.19 26.96 -2.45
CA PHE A 6 -2.24 26.58 -3.86
C PHE A 6 -1.56 27.73 -4.60
N ILE A 7 -0.29 27.58 -4.96
CA ILE A 7 0.43 28.62 -5.72
C ILE A 7 0.22 28.36 -7.20
N LEU A 8 -0.84 28.97 -7.74
CA LEU A 8 -1.00 29.25 -9.16
C LEU A 8 -0.07 30.43 -9.53
N LYS A 9 0.96 30.17 -10.35
CA LYS A 9 1.67 31.23 -11.07
C LYS A 9 1.29 31.16 -12.54
N ALA A 10 0.50 32.15 -12.96
CA ALA A 10 0.21 32.47 -14.35
C ALA A 10 1.23 33.48 -14.88
N GLY A 11 1.59 33.36 -16.17
CA GLY A 11 2.44 34.28 -16.93
C GLY A 11 3.47 33.49 -17.75
N ALA A 12 3.69 33.70 -19.04
CA ALA A 12 3.28 34.76 -19.94
C ALA A 12 3.36 34.26 -21.40
N LEU A 13 2.63 34.97 -22.28
CA LEU A 13 2.61 34.82 -23.73
C LEU A 13 4.00 34.84 -24.38
N PHE A 14 4.23 33.94 -25.34
CA PHE A 14 5.10 34.19 -26.50
C PHE A 14 4.50 33.50 -27.74
N SER A 15 4.33 34.28 -28.81
CA SER A 15 3.68 33.91 -30.07
C SER A 15 4.71 33.71 -31.20
N LEU A 16 4.69 32.50 -31.81
CA LEU A 16 4.90 32.12 -33.24
C LEU A 16 6.21 32.50 -33.97
N PRO A 17 6.54 31.89 -35.15
CA PRO A 17 6.48 30.46 -35.54
C PRO A 17 7.79 30.01 -36.27
N LEU A 18 7.97 28.70 -36.51
CA LEU A 18 8.70 28.25 -37.71
C LEU A 18 8.20 26.89 -38.19
N ILE A 19 7.86 26.84 -39.48
CA ILE A 19 7.37 25.69 -40.24
C ILE A 19 8.58 24.95 -40.81
N ILE A 20 8.65 23.62 -40.67
CA ILE A 20 9.32 22.73 -41.63
C ILE A 20 8.45 21.48 -41.83
N THR A 21 8.33 21.12 -43.10
CA THR A 21 7.39 20.21 -43.75
C THR A 21 7.99 18.80 -43.89
N GLU A 22 7.12 17.78 -43.72
CA GLU A 22 7.01 16.50 -44.48
C GLU A 22 8.10 15.42 -44.29
N ILE A 23 7.67 14.23 -43.86
CA ILE A 23 7.90 12.92 -44.49
C ILE A 23 6.90 11.94 -43.84
N GLY A 24 6.06 11.33 -44.68
CA GLY A 24 5.15 10.27 -44.28
C GLY A 24 5.89 8.98 -43.90
N CYS A 25 5.24 8.21 -43.03
CA CYS A 25 5.34 6.76 -43.08
C CYS A 25 4.00 6.22 -42.60
N ASP A 26 3.23 5.70 -43.56
CA ASP A 26 2.04 4.91 -43.37
C ASP A 26 2.39 3.68 -42.53
N GLY A 27 1.92 3.65 -41.28
CA GLY A 27 2.11 2.57 -40.34
C GLY A 27 0.76 2.13 -39.79
N TYR A 28 0.19 1.13 -40.45
CA TYR A 28 -0.89 0.26 -40.05
C TYR A 28 -1.13 0.19 -38.52
N GLY A 29 -2.39 0.25 -38.13
CA GLY A 29 -2.79 0.26 -36.72
C GLY A 29 -2.21 -0.89 -35.92
N ASP A 30 -1.91 -0.61 -34.67
CA ASP A 30 -2.11 -1.57 -33.61
C ASP A 30 -2.83 -0.84 -32.49
N SER A 31 -3.92 -1.44 -32.06
CA SER A 31 -4.61 -1.12 -30.83
C SER A 31 -3.62 -1.26 -29.68
N ASP A 32 -2.94 -0.18 -29.33
CA ASP A 32 -2.18 -0.10 -28.09
C ASP A 32 -3.20 -0.06 -26.95
N THR A 33 -3.68 -1.26 -26.66
CA THR A 33 -4.39 -1.61 -25.45
C THR A 33 -3.42 -1.20 -24.36
N THR A 34 -3.64 -0.05 -23.75
CA THR A 34 -2.91 0.35 -22.55
C THR A 34 -3.11 -0.81 -21.59
N ALA A 35 -2.10 -1.67 -21.49
CA ALA A 35 -2.11 -2.76 -20.54
C ALA A 35 -2.42 -2.09 -19.20
N PRO A 36 -3.45 -2.52 -18.45
CA PRO A 36 -3.63 -1.99 -17.13
C PRO A 36 -2.30 -2.23 -16.41
N ASP A 37 -1.74 -1.14 -15.89
CA ASP A 37 -0.62 -1.17 -14.97
C ASP A 37 -1.07 -2.00 -13.76
N THR A 38 -0.91 -3.31 -13.83
CA THR A 38 -1.07 -4.22 -12.71
C THR A 38 0.21 -4.16 -11.89
N ASP A 39 0.51 -2.99 -11.32
CA ASP A 39 1.20 -2.93 -10.04
C ASP A 39 0.20 -3.38 -8.96
N THR A 40 -0.28 -4.63 -9.09
CA THR A 40 -0.92 -5.33 -8.00
C THR A 40 0.20 -5.67 -7.05
N ASP A 41 0.51 -4.76 -6.13
CA ASP A 41 1.36 -5.08 -5.00
C ASP A 41 0.79 -6.36 -4.38
N THR A 42 1.51 -7.46 -4.60
CA THR A 42 1.05 -8.80 -4.19
C THR A 42 0.98 -8.91 -2.68
N SER A 43 1.49 -7.90 -1.97
CA SER A 43 1.46 -7.78 -0.53
C SER A 43 1.28 -6.33 -0.09
N PHE A 44 1.19 -6.09 1.21
CA PHE A 44 1.32 -4.75 1.77
C PHE A 44 1.90 -4.88 3.18
N SER A 45 2.63 -3.85 3.61
CA SER A 45 3.25 -3.83 4.93
C SER A 45 2.49 -2.93 5.89
N ILE A 46 2.33 -3.38 7.13
CA ILE A 46 1.71 -2.63 8.21
C ILE A 46 2.71 -2.47 9.33
N THR A 47 2.91 -1.23 9.76
CA THR A 47 3.73 -0.88 10.92
C THR A 47 2.85 -0.74 12.16
N SER A 48 3.33 -1.28 13.28
CA SER A 48 2.67 -1.17 14.58
C SER A 48 2.82 0.22 15.21
N THR A 49 2.13 0.42 16.33
CA THR A 49 2.48 1.47 17.30
C THR A 49 3.94 1.37 17.75
N SER A 50 4.48 2.49 18.22
CA SER A 50 5.81 2.55 18.83
C SER A 50 5.67 2.41 20.35
N ASP A 51 5.84 1.19 20.85
CA ASP A 51 5.76 0.87 22.28
C ASP A 51 7.14 0.45 22.76
N SER A 52 7.49 0.77 24.00
CA SER A 52 8.82 0.44 24.55
C SER A 52 9.99 0.92 23.66
N GLY A 53 9.81 2.05 22.97
CA GLY A 53 10.86 2.72 22.20
C GLY A 53 11.12 2.19 20.78
N HIS A 54 10.31 1.28 20.23
CA HIS A 54 10.44 0.84 18.84
C HIS A 54 9.10 0.35 18.25
N SER A 55 9.06 0.10 16.94
CA SER A 55 7.91 -0.46 16.23
C SER A 55 8.31 -1.73 15.47
N HIS A 56 7.29 -2.43 14.97
CA HIS A 56 7.47 -3.61 14.13
C HIS A 56 6.67 -3.49 12.85
N SER A 57 7.06 -4.27 11.83
CA SER A 57 6.30 -4.41 10.60
C SER A 57 5.91 -5.85 10.34
N VAL A 58 4.70 -6.04 9.80
CA VAL A 58 4.21 -7.32 9.25
C VAL A 58 3.85 -7.13 7.79
N THR A 59 3.98 -8.19 6.99
CA THR A 59 3.58 -8.19 5.58
C THR A 59 2.41 -9.15 5.38
N ILE A 60 1.37 -8.69 4.70
CA ILE A 60 0.18 -9.47 4.38
C ILE A 60 0.07 -9.57 2.88
N SER A 61 -0.11 -10.77 2.33
CA SER A 61 -0.33 -10.92 0.89
C SER A 61 -1.75 -10.53 0.51
N ARG A 62 -1.91 -9.80 -0.61
CA ARG A 62 -3.22 -9.44 -1.14
C ARG A 62 -4.06 -10.68 -1.46
N SER A 63 -3.41 -11.73 -1.95
CA SER A 63 -4.03 -13.04 -2.22
C SER A 63 -4.68 -13.71 -1.02
N ARG A 64 -4.16 -13.51 0.21
CA ARG A 64 -4.77 -14.03 1.44
C ARG A 64 -6.01 -13.23 1.84
N VAL A 65 -6.03 -11.94 1.51
CA VAL A 65 -7.22 -11.10 1.71
C VAL A 65 -8.29 -11.48 0.69
N ASP A 66 -7.93 -11.67 -0.58
CA ASP A 66 -8.88 -12.04 -1.64
C ASP A 66 -9.39 -13.48 -1.53
N ASN A 67 -8.61 -14.36 -0.88
CA ASN A 67 -9.00 -15.74 -0.62
C ASN A 67 -8.74 -16.08 0.86
N PRO A 68 -9.65 -15.69 1.77
CA PRO A 68 -9.49 -15.85 3.21
C PRO A 68 -9.21 -17.31 3.60
N PRO A 69 -8.12 -17.57 4.35
CA PRO A 69 -7.85 -18.91 4.84
C PRO A 69 -8.90 -19.33 5.88
N SER A 70 -9.32 -20.59 5.84
CA SER A 70 -10.27 -21.16 6.79
C SER A 70 -9.69 -21.42 8.19
N SER A 71 -8.38 -21.23 8.34
CA SER A 71 -7.65 -21.37 9.60
C SER A 71 -6.98 -20.04 9.97
N ASP A 72 -6.79 -19.85 11.27
CA ASP A 72 -6.03 -18.73 11.80
C ASP A 72 -4.61 -18.70 11.22
N VAL A 73 -4.14 -17.49 10.92
CA VAL A 73 -2.81 -17.22 10.40
C VAL A 73 -2.02 -16.44 11.44
N ILE A 74 -0.89 -17.01 11.85
CA ILE A 74 0.08 -16.32 12.70
C ILE A 74 1.04 -15.55 11.80
N LEU A 75 1.12 -14.24 11.99
CA LEU A 75 2.11 -13.38 11.35
C LEU A 75 3.17 -12.99 12.37
N THR A 76 4.42 -13.25 12.02
CA THR A 76 5.58 -12.81 12.81
C THR A 76 6.03 -11.45 12.32
N SER A 77 6.13 -10.52 13.26
CA SER A 77 6.59 -9.17 13.03
C SER A 77 8.11 -9.10 12.94
N THR A 78 8.62 -8.05 12.32
CA THR A 78 10.05 -7.80 12.17
C THR A 78 10.40 -6.39 12.60
N ASN A 79 11.62 -6.20 13.10
CA ASN A 79 12.21 -4.89 13.36
C ASN A 79 13.71 -4.90 13.02
N ASN A 80 14.37 -3.74 13.10
CA ASN A 80 15.80 -3.59 12.79
C ASN A 80 16.76 -4.29 13.77
N SER A 81 16.30 -4.67 14.97
CA SER A 81 17.13 -5.34 16.00
C SER A 81 16.98 -6.86 16.03
N GLY A 82 16.09 -7.44 15.21
CA GLY A 82 15.77 -8.88 15.21
C GLY A 82 14.82 -9.31 16.33
N HIS A 83 14.26 -8.37 17.09
CA HIS A 83 13.20 -8.63 18.06
C HIS A 83 11.86 -8.79 17.34
N ILE A 84 11.00 -9.69 17.84
CA ILE A 84 9.78 -10.11 17.14
C ILE A 84 8.58 -10.23 18.09
N HIS A 85 7.40 -10.03 17.53
CA HIS A 85 6.12 -10.44 18.12
C HIS A 85 5.28 -11.18 17.10
N ASN A 86 4.22 -11.84 17.56
CA ASN A 86 3.25 -12.49 16.69
C ASN A 86 1.88 -11.81 16.81
N ILE A 87 1.16 -11.72 15.70
CA ILE A 87 -0.28 -11.44 15.68
C ILE A 87 -1.00 -12.61 15.02
N THR A 88 -2.20 -12.92 15.48
CA THR A 88 -3.04 -13.96 14.88
C THR A 88 -4.20 -13.31 14.15
N LEU A 89 -4.30 -13.53 12.84
CA LEU A 89 -5.44 -13.12 12.02
C LEU A 89 -6.38 -14.31 11.80
N THR A 90 -7.65 -14.15 12.15
CA THR A 90 -8.68 -15.16 11.92
C THR A 90 -9.24 -15.06 10.50
N GLN A 91 -10.04 -16.03 10.06
CA GLN A 91 -10.79 -15.93 8.80
C GLN A 91 -11.65 -14.65 8.75
N SER A 92 -12.37 -14.35 9.84
CA SER A 92 -13.23 -13.15 9.92
C SER A 92 -12.43 -11.85 9.81
N ASP A 93 -11.19 -11.82 10.31
CA ASP A 93 -10.31 -10.67 10.14
C ASP A 93 -10.00 -10.41 8.65
N TYR A 94 -9.72 -11.47 7.88
CA TYR A 94 -9.51 -11.37 6.43
C TYR A 94 -10.78 -10.96 5.69
N GLU A 95 -11.95 -11.44 6.09
CA GLU A 95 -13.24 -11.02 5.53
C GLU A 95 -13.51 -9.53 5.80
N SER A 96 -13.24 -9.02 7.01
CA SER A 96 -13.29 -7.59 7.33
C SER A 96 -12.33 -6.77 6.45
N LEU A 97 -11.09 -7.24 6.27
CA LEU A 97 -10.12 -6.59 5.39
C LEU A 97 -10.57 -6.57 3.92
N MET A 98 -11.17 -7.65 3.44
CA MET A 98 -11.76 -7.73 2.09
C MET A 98 -12.89 -6.72 1.91
N ASN A 99 -13.68 -6.45 2.96
CA ASN A 99 -14.74 -5.44 2.98
C ASN A 99 -14.22 -4.00 3.15
N GLY A 100 -12.90 -3.80 3.20
CA GLY A 100 -12.27 -2.48 3.35
C GLY A 100 -12.31 -1.93 4.77
N GLU A 101 -12.65 -2.77 5.75
CA GLU A 101 -12.65 -2.39 7.17
C GLU A 101 -11.22 -2.34 7.73
N THR A 102 -11.06 -1.58 8.81
CA THR A 102 -9.82 -1.58 9.59
C THR A 102 -9.96 -2.55 10.76
N ILE A 103 -9.02 -3.46 10.90
CA ILE A 103 -8.94 -4.37 12.06
C ILE A 103 -7.82 -3.92 13.01
N ILE A 104 -8.03 -4.13 14.31
CA ILE A 104 -7.03 -3.82 15.35
C ILE A 104 -6.56 -5.11 16.00
N LYS A 105 -5.26 -5.39 15.95
CA LYS A 105 -4.65 -6.58 16.57
C LYS A 105 -3.58 -6.20 17.55
N THR A 106 -3.63 -6.77 18.74
CA THR A 106 -2.55 -6.68 19.72
C THR A 106 -1.63 -7.89 19.54
N SER A 107 -0.32 -7.64 19.54
CA SER A 107 0.68 -8.69 19.43
C SER A 107 0.80 -9.52 20.71
N THR A 108 1.45 -10.67 20.61
CA THR A 108 1.91 -11.40 21.78
C THR A 108 2.80 -10.53 22.66
N ASN A 109 2.75 -10.78 23.98
CA ASN A 109 3.71 -10.18 24.90
C ASN A 109 5.05 -10.90 24.75
N ASN A 110 6.06 -10.16 24.30
CA ASN A 110 7.44 -10.63 24.24
C ASN A 110 8.30 -9.60 24.99
N SER A 111 9.18 -10.07 25.86
CA SER A 111 10.10 -9.20 26.62
C SER A 111 9.37 -8.08 27.39
N GLY A 112 8.17 -8.37 27.91
CA GLY A 112 7.44 -7.49 28.81
C GLY A 112 6.54 -6.45 28.15
N HIS A 113 6.41 -6.42 26.82
CA HIS A 113 5.52 -5.48 26.12
C HIS A 113 4.84 -6.09 24.90
N THR A 114 3.84 -5.37 24.38
CA THR A 114 3.06 -5.68 23.18
C THR A 114 3.02 -4.48 22.26
N HIS A 115 2.64 -4.70 21.01
CA HIS A 115 2.32 -3.63 20.08
C HIS A 115 0.89 -3.76 19.54
N THR A 116 0.33 -2.65 19.07
CA THR A 116 -0.96 -2.62 18.38
C THR A 116 -0.74 -2.38 16.90
N PHE A 117 -1.38 -3.21 16.07
CA PHE A 117 -1.42 -3.09 14.63
C PHE A 117 -2.81 -2.62 14.19
N SER A 118 -2.87 -1.49 13.49
CA SER A 118 -4.06 -1.03 12.78
C SER A 118 -3.91 -1.43 11.32
N ILE A 119 -4.62 -2.48 10.92
CA ILE A 119 -4.44 -3.13 9.62
C ILE A 119 -5.62 -2.75 8.72
N LYS A 120 -5.31 -2.23 7.55
CA LYS A 120 -6.26 -1.93 6.48
C LYS A 120 -5.59 -2.23 5.14
N VAL A 121 -6.36 -2.73 4.17
CA VAL A 121 -5.90 -2.83 2.78
C VAL A 121 -5.72 -1.41 2.22
N PRO A 122 -4.57 -1.10 1.58
CA PRO A 122 -4.30 0.23 1.00
C PRO A 122 -5.24 0.59 -0.15
#